data_AF-A0A2H0NYY8-F1
#
_entry.id   AF-A0A2H0NYY8-F1
#
_cell.length_a   1.000
_cell.length_b   1.000
_cell.length_c   1.000
_cell.angle_alpha   90.00
_cell.angle_beta   90.00
_cell.angle_gamma   90.00
#
_symmetry.space_group_name_H-M   'P 1'
#
loop_
_entity.id
_entity.type
_entity.pdbx_description
1 polymer ?
#
loop_
_entity_poly.entity_id
_entity_poly.type
_entity_poly.pdbx_seq_one_letter_code
_entity_poly.pdbx_strand_id
1 'polypeptide(L)'
;MKTIIPAVIILLSPFAASAGSGALPAFDFTGAPALRAEKAVIAAPEPRPADVIVKGHMLIQAGKDALFGFADTQAQFNEAAAHWTEVLNDAGIHAGAPTYKDRFFTIPYHTADGRVLRDFMADARQFPPKDDAGLRTNMALALEALTDAGLTSVSARVVNLEHLLPTYSILYLVKPETLPEHETRIRVLKPGGDIDADLIKASGVSIVQQPKPWLLVYIAPELGYVGLWAKTPEDLALRLEKRKAFLVEHGKRIVGEKLVPIDDEIYKFGAELLFFQ
;
A
#
# COMPACT_ATOMS: atom_id res chain seq x y z
N MET A 1 -28.67 -70.97 -4.21
CA MET A 1 -29.45 -70.13 -3.26
C MET A 1 -29.87 -68.88 -4.02
N LYS A 2 -31.18 -68.65 -4.16
CA LYS A 2 -31.77 -67.49 -4.87
C LYS A 2 -31.92 -66.35 -3.88
N THR A 3 -31.26 -65.23 -4.12
CA THR A 3 -31.37 -64.02 -3.29
C THR A 3 -32.37 -63.07 -3.96
N ILE A 4 -33.46 -62.79 -3.25
CA ILE A 4 -34.53 -61.88 -3.65
C ILE A 4 -34.16 -60.48 -3.14
N ILE A 5 -34.09 -59.49 -4.04
CA ILE A 5 -33.88 -58.07 -3.68
C ILE A 5 -35.25 -57.39 -3.73
N PRO A 6 -35.71 -56.69 -2.68
CA PRO A 6 -37.01 -56.03 -2.68
C PRO A 6 -36.97 -54.73 -3.47
N ALA A 7 -37.98 -54.54 -4.31
CA ALA A 7 -38.22 -53.31 -5.06
C ALA A 7 -38.70 -52.20 -4.13
N VAL A 8 -37.96 -51.09 -4.08
CA VAL A 8 -38.36 -49.85 -3.40
C VAL A 8 -39.20 -49.04 -4.38
N ILE A 9 -40.50 -48.90 -4.08
CA ILE A 9 -41.43 -48.03 -4.80
C ILE A 9 -41.23 -46.61 -4.27
N ILE A 10 -40.69 -45.72 -5.11
CA ILE A 10 -40.58 -44.29 -4.83
C ILE A 10 -41.86 -43.61 -5.32
N LEU A 11 -42.67 -43.13 -4.37
CA LEU A 11 -43.84 -42.29 -4.64
C LEU A 11 -43.37 -40.88 -5.03
N LEU A 12 -43.56 -40.52 -6.30
CA LEU A 12 -43.41 -39.15 -6.80
C LEU A 12 -44.65 -38.34 -6.43
N SER A 13 -44.52 -37.45 -5.46
CA SER A 13 -45.51 -36.42 -5.18
C SER A 13 -45.43 -35.30 -6.23
N PRO A 14 -46.57 -34.78 -6.73
CA PRO A 14 -46.56 -33.64 -7.65
C PRO A 14 -46.33 -32.36 -6.84
N PHE A 15 -45.20 -31.68 -7.08
CA PHE A 15 -44.99 -30.32 -6.60
C PHE A 15 -45.84 -29.36 -7.44
N ALA A 16 -46.93 -28.87 -6.86
CA ALA A 16 -47.69 -27.75 -7.38
C ALA A 16 -46.85 -26.47 -7.23
N ALA A 17 -46.51 -25.83 -8.34
CA ALA A 17 -45.86 -24.53 -8.33
C ALA A 17 -46.90 -23.43 -8.06
N SER A 18 -46.92 -22.91 -6.83
CA SER A 18 -47.62 -21.66 -6.52
C SER A 18 -46.73 -20.48 -6.95
N ALA A 19 -47.13 -19.74 -7.98
CA ALA A 19 -46.55 -18.45 -8.31
C ALA A 19 -47.01 -17.41 -7.27
N GLY A 20 -46.23 -17.28 -6.19
CA GLY A 20 -46.38 -16.17 -5.24
C GLY A 20 -45.72 -14.92 -5.80
N SER A 21 -46.50 -13.90 -6.12
CA SER A 21 -46.00 -12.54 -6.39
C SER A 21 -45.55 -11.91 -5.06
N GLY A 22 -44.42 -12.37 -4.54
CA GLY A 22 -43.71 -11.72 -3.45
C GLY A 22 -43.00 -10.49 -4.02
N ALA A 23 -43.45 -9.29 -3.65
CA ALA A 23 -42.66 -8.09 -3.88
C ALA A 23 -41.26 -8.30 -3.28
N LEU A 24 -40.23 -7.99 -4.06
CA LEU A 24 -38.84 -8.01 -3.58
C LEU A 24 -38.77 -7.16 -2.29
N PRO A 25 -38.04 -7.62 -1.26
CA PRO A 25 -37.86 -6.83 -0.05
C PRO A 25 -37.30 -5.46 -0.44
N ALA A 26 -37.90 -4.40 0.10
CA ALA A 26 -37.42 -3.05 -0.10
C ALA A 26 -35.94 -3.00 0.29
N PHE A 27 -35.11 -2.46 -0.60
CA PHE A 27 -33.70 -2.24 -0.35
C PHE A 27 -33.59 -1.16 0.72
N ASP A 28 -33.33 -1.56 1.96
CA ASP A 28 -33.19 -0.65 3.09
C ASP A 28 -31.75 -0.14 3.11
N PHE A 29 -31.57 1.14 2.77
CA PHE A 29 -30.29 1.81 2.95
C PHE A 29 -30.09 2.00 4.45
N THR A 30 -29.13 1.26 5.01
CA THR A 30 -28.61 1.55 6.36
C THR A 30 -28.04 2.97 6.32
N GLY A 31 -28.83 3.95 6.76
CA GLY A 31 -28.43 5.34 6.74
C GLY A 31 -27.16 5.55 7.57
N ALA A 32 -26.35 6.54 7.21
CA ALA A 32 -25.13 6.92 7.92
C ALA A 32 -25.25 6.99 9.47
N PRO A 33 -26.42 7.29 10.09
CA PRO A 33 -26.57 7.20 11.54
C PRO A 33 -26.50 5.78 12.13
N ALA A 34 -27.00 4.76 11.42
CA ALA A 34 -26.99 3.37 11.89
C ALA A 34 -25.59 2.73 11.77
N LEU A 35 -24.83 3.07 10.72
CA LEU A 35 -23.41 2.71 10.58
C LEU A 35 -22.50 3.37 11.64
N ARG A 36 -22.93 4.49 12.23
CA ARG A 36 -22.20 5.15 13.34
C ARG A 36 -22.47 4.48 14.69
N ALA A 37 -23.58 3.75 14.83
CA ALA A 37 -23.95 3.07 16.08
C ALA A 37 -23.31 1.68 16.21
N GLU A 38 -22.92 1.04 15.11
CA GLU A 38 -22.24 -0.29 15.10
C GLU A 38 -20.70 -0.22 15.22
N LYS A 39 -20.13 0.97 15.40
CA LYS A 39 -18.69 1.12 15.67
C LYS A 39 -18.37 0.69 17.11
N ALA A 40 -18.35 -0.62 17.35
CA ALA A 40 -17.68 -1.21 18.49
C ALA A 40 -16.18 -0.92 18.38
N VAL A 41 -15.82 0.19 19.00
CA VAL A 41 -14.51 0.65 19.49
C VAL A 41 -13.36 -0.37 19.31
N ILE A 42 -12.73 -0.36 18.14
CA ILE A 42 -11.27 -0.34 18.13
C ILE A 42 -10.95 1.12 18.38
N ALA A 43 -10.52 1.44 19.60
CA ALA A 43 -9.97 2.75 19.88
C ALA A 43 -8.75 2.89 18.97
N ALA A 44 -8.86 3.76 17.95
CA ALA A 44 -7.68 4.36 17.37
C ALA A 44 -6.88 4.94 18.55
N PRO A 45 -5.56 4.70 18.63
CA PRO A 45 -4.76 5.27 19.71
C PRO A 45 -5.05 6.76 19.79
N GLU A 46 -5.39 7.26 20.99
CA GLU A 46 -5.73 8.67 21.17
C GLU A 46 -4.59 9.54 20.60
N PRO A 47 -4.93 10.57 19.79
CA PRO A 47 -3.92 11.43 19.19
C PRO A 47 -3.17 12.16 20.30
N ARG A 48 -1.89 11.83 20.47
CA ARG A 48 -1.01 12.55 21.38
C ARG A 48 -0.70 13.91 20.74
N PRO A 49 -0.67 15.03 21.49
CA PRO A 49 -0.27 16.35 20.95
C PRO A 49 1.12 16.39 20.26
N ALA A 50 1.90 15.30 20.35
CA ALA A 50 3.13 15.02 19.59
C ALA A 50 2.91 14.53 18.13
N ASP A 51 1.68 14.56 17.62
CA ASP A 51 1.30 14.01 16.30
C ASP A 51 1.68 14.86 15.09
N VAL A 52 2.41 15.97 15.27
CA VAL A 52 2.82 16.86 14.18
C VAL A 52 4.32 17.18 14.24
N ILE A 53 5.02 16.87 13.15
CA ILE A 53 6.40 17.29 12.91
C ILE A 53 6.38 18.70 12.29
N VAL A 54 6.77 19.69 13.10
CA VAL A 54 6.90 21.10 12.69
C VAL A 54 8.35 21.59 12.63
N LYS A 55 9.30 20.73 13.02
CA LYS A 55 10.73 21.03 13.03
C LYS A 55 11.45 20.11 12.05
N GLY A 56 12.26 20.66 11.15
CA GLY A 56 12.92 19.90 10.09
C GLY A 56 13.82 18.77 10.62
N HIS A 57 14.53 19.00 11.72
CA HIS A 57 15.42 18.01 12.33
C HIS A 57 14.71 16.82 12.98
N MET A 58 13.38 16.86 13.06
CA MET A 58 12.57 15.73 13.54
C MET A 58 12.21 14.78 12.41
N LEU A 59 12.40 15.15 11.13
CA LEU A 59 12.25 14.20 10.03
C LEU A 59 13.37 13.19 10.01
N ILE A 60 13.01 11.94 9.74
CA ILE A 60 13.94 10.81 9.62
C ILE A 60 13.66 10.01 8.36
N GLN A 61 14.66 9.27 7.93
CA GLN A 61 14.56 8.19 6.96
C GLN A 61 14.99 6.88 7.62
N ALA A 62 14.38 5.76 7.23
CA ALA A 62 14.64 4.46 7.82
C ALA A 62 15.55 3.62 6.92
N GLY A 63 16.76 3.33 7.41
CA GLY A 63 17.65 2.32 6.85
C GLY A 63 17.32 0.90 7.33
N LYS A 64 18.16 -0.06 6.91
CA LYS A 64 18.06 -1.46 7.36
C LYS A 64 18.34 -1.63 8.85
N ASP A 65 19.22 -0.81 9.40
CA ASP A 65 19.80 -0.96 10.75
C ASP A 65 19.99 0.37 11.49
N ALA A 66 19.62 1.50 10.87
CA ALA A 66 19.67 2.82 11.49
C ALA A 66 18.56 3.73 10.98
N LEU A 67 18.14 4.66 11.83
CA LEU A 67 17.43 5.88 11.41
C LEU A 67 18.46 6.95 11.04
N PHE A 68 18.14 7.73 10.01
CA PHE A 68 18.96 8.82 9.51
C PHE A 68 18.20 10.14 9.59
N GLY A 69 18.88 11.23 9.92
CA GLY A 69 18.29 12.56 9.88
C GLY A 69 19.34 13.66 9.83
N PHE A 70 18.86 14.90 9.76
CA PHE A 70 19.69 16.10 9.69
C PHE A 70 19.39 17.04 10.84
N ALA A 71 20.43 17.65 11.40
CA ALA A 71 20.31 18.66 12.44
C ALA A 71 21.43 19.69 12.25
N ASP A 72 21.10 20.98 12.25
CA ASP A 72 22.09 22.06 12.09
C ASP A 72 22.95 22.27 13.34
N THR A 73 22.45 21.84 14.50
CA THR A 73 23.12 22.03 15.79
C THR A 73 23.08 20.77 16.64
N GLN A 74 24.03 20.67 17.58
CA GLN A 74 24.05 19.61 18.60
C GLN A 74 22.74 19.57 19.43
N ALA A 75 22.13 20.72 19.69
CA ALA A 75 20.88 20.80 20.45
C ALA A 75 19.70 20.17 19.68
N GLN A 76 19.59 20.47 18.38
CA GLN A 76 18.59 19.85 17.51
C GLN A 76 18.80 18.34 17.38
N PHE A 77 20.06 17.91 17.26
CA PHE A 77 20.38 16.48 17.27
C PHE A 77 19.96 15.83 18.59
N ASN A 78 20.31 16.40 19.75
CA ASN A 78 19.95 15.83 21.04
C ASN A 78 18.42 15.72 21.21
N GLU A 79 17.68 16.73 20.73
CA GLU A 79 16.20 16.70 20.69
C GLU A 79 15.68 15.54 19.83
N ALA A 80 16.14 15.42 18.59
CA ALA A 80 15.72 14.37 17.68
C ALA A 80 16.12 12.97 18.18
N ALA A 81 17.35 12.83 18.67
CA ALA A 81 17.88 11.58 19.19
C ALA A 81 17.08 11.10 20.41
N ALA A 82 16.77 11.98 21.36
CA ALA A 82 15.96 11.63 22.52
C ALA A 82 14.55 11.19 22.09
N HIS A 83 13.89 11.96 21.22
CA HIS A 83 12.54 11.65 20.74
C HIS A 83 12.48 10.31 20.00
N TRP A 84 13.35 10.08 19.03
CA TRP A 84 13.29 8.85 18.23
C TRP A 84 13.76 7.64 19.03
N THR A 85 14.67 7.80 19.99
CA THR A 85 15.01 6.73 20.93
C THR A 85 13.80 6.32 21.77
N GLU A 86 13.02 7.28 22.27
CA GLU A 86 11.77 7.02 22.99
C GLU A 86 10.76 6.29 22.10
N VAL A 87 10.51 6.79 20.88
CA VAL A 87 9.59 6.15 19.92
C VAL A 87 9.98 4.70 19.60
N LEU A 88 11.27 4.44 19.41
CA LEU A 88 11.77 3.08 19.17
C LEU A 88 11.55 2.18 20.39
N ASN A 89 11.90 2.65 21.59
CA ASN A 89 11.75 1.89 22.83
C ASN A 89 10.27 1.59 23.15
N ASP A 90 9.37 2.56 22.96
CA ASP A 90 7.91 2.39 23.11
C ASP A 90 7.38 1.28 22.19
N ALA A 91 7.99 1.11 21.01
CA ALA A 91 7.65 0.06 20.06
C ALA A 91 8.40 -1.28 20.30
N GLY A 92 9.16 -1.38 21.40
CA GLY A 92 9.96 -2.57 21.72
C GLY A 92 11.18 -2.77 20.83
N ILE A 93 11.64 -1.71 20.15
CA ILE A 93 12.83 -1.71 19.29
C ILE A 93 14.00 -1.15 20.10
N HIS A 94 15.11 -1.87 20.12
CA HIS A 94 16.29 -1.45 20.88
C HIS A 94 17.09 -0.42 20.10
N ALA A 95 17.12 0.83 20.58
CA ALA A 95 17.97 1.87 20.03
C ALA A 95 19.42 1.75 20.53
N GLY A 96 20.37 1.84 19.61
CA GLY A 96 21.80 1.97 19.91
C GLY A 96 22.20 3.41 20.22
N ALA A 97 23.51 3.63 20.41
CA ALA A 97 24.04 4.96 20.70
C ALA A 97 23.92 5.88 19.46
N PRO A 98 23.18 7.01 19.56
CA PRO A 98 23.08 7.96 18.46
C PRO A 98 24.42 8.61 18.15
N THR A 99 24.71 8.85 16.87
CA THR A 99 25.91 9.59 16.44
C THR A 99 25.53 10.83 15.66
N TYR A 100 26.36 11.87 15.72
CA TYR A 100 26.17 13.13 15.01
C TYR A 100 27.48 13.66 14.48
N LYS A 101 27.55 13.89 13.16
CA LYS A 101 28.72 14.42 12.48
C LYS A 101 28.29 15.16 11.21
N ASP A 102 28.90 16.30 10.92
CA ASP A 102 28.67 17.06 9.69
C ASP A 102 27.17 17.35 9.43
N ARG A 103 26.44 17.70 10.49
CA ARG A 103 24.99 17.97 10.50
C ARG A 103 24.09 16.76 10.19
N PHE A 104 24.67 15.58 10.08
CA PHE A 104 23.96 14.33 9.88
C PHE A 104 23.98 13.51 11.15
N PHE A 105 22.84 12.93 11.54
CA PHE A 105 22.77 12.01 12.66
C PHE A 105 22.28 10.64 12.25
N THR A 106 22.73 9.64 13.01
CA THR A 106 22.28 8.26 12.89
C THR A 106 21.85 7.73 14.25
N ILE A 107 20.80 6.92 14.26
CA ILE A 107 20.33 6.18 15.43
C ILE A 107 20.29 4.71 15.04
N PRO A 108 21.34 3.93 15.35
CA PRO A 108 21.32 2.49 15.12
C PRO A 108 20.15 1.85 15.87
N TYR A 109 19.58 0.78 15.33
CA TYR A 109 18.50 0.06 16.01
C TYR A 109 18.58 -1.45 15.76
N HIS A 110 17.93 -2.22 16.63
CA HIS A 110 17.79 -3.66 16.51
C HIS A 110 16.39 -4.12 16.94
N THR A 111 15.79 -5.01 16.16
CA THR A 111 14.51 -5.66 16.46
C THR A 111 14.74 -7.10 16.90
N ALA A 112 13.97 -7.59 17.88
CA ALA A 112 14.15 -8.94 18.40
C ALA A 112 13.81 -10.03 17.37
N ASP A 113 12.95 -9.73 16.40
CA ASP A 113 12.43 -10.65 15.40
C ASP A 113 13.08 -10.51 14.01
N GLY A 114 14.10 -9.64 13.89
CA GLY A 114 14.84 -9.41 12.65
C GLY A 114 14.08 -8.60 11.60
N ARG A 115 12.92 -8.02 11.92
CA ARG A 115 12.25 -7.04 11.05
C ARG A 115 13.04 -5.75 10.96
N VAL A 116 12.85 -5.00 9.87
CA VAL A 116 13.53 -3.71 9.65
C VAL A 116 12.51 -2.60 9.51
N LEU A 117 12.92 -1.39 9.86
CA LEU A 117 12.10 -0.20 9.71
C LEU A 117 12.08 0.27 8.25
N ARG A 118 10.92 0.74 7.82
CA ARG A 118 10.72 1.49 6.58
C ARG A 118 9.88 2.72 6.89
N ASP A 119 10.19 3.80 6.21
CA ASP A 119 9.40 5.02 6.23
C ASP A 119 8.57 5.14 4.95
N PHE A 120 7.38 5.71 5.09
CA PHE A 120 6.52 6.12 3.99
C PHE A 120 6.10 7.56 4.24
N MET A 121 6.54 8.46 3.37
CA MET A 121 6.07 9.84 3.36
C MET A 121 5.19 10.05 2.13
N ALA A 122 3.95 10.48 2.35
CA ALA A 122 3.08 10.82 1.23
C ALA A 122 3.67 12.05 0.52
N ASP A 123 3.89 11.99 -0.79
CA ASP A 123 4.31 13.19 -1.52
C ASP A 123 3.12 14.13 -1.67
N ALA A 124 3.13 15.28 -1.00
CA ALA A 124 2.02 16.25 -1.05
C ALA A 124 1.70 16.75 -2.46
N ARG A 125 2.63 16.67 -3.43
CA ARG A 125 2.32 16.98 -4.84
C ARG A 125 1.47 15.89 -5.49
N GLN A 126 1.54 14.68 -4.99
CA GLN A 126 0.80 13.50 -5.46
C GLN A 126 -0.50 13.32 -4.67
N PHE A 127 -0.48 13.70 -3.39
CA PHE A 127 -1.59 13.61 -2.45
C PHE A 127 -1.92 14.98 -1.84
N PRO A 128 -2.32 16.00 -2.62
CA PRO A 128 -2.61 17.32 -2.05
C PRO A 128 -3.76 17.20 -1.06
N PRO A 129 -3.52 17.35 0.26
CA PRO A 129 -4.62 17.31 1.22
C PRO A 129 -5.46 18.57 1.03
N LYS A 130 -6.78 18.42 1.15
CA LYS A 130 -7.69 19.58 1.12
C LYS A 130 -7.55 20.41 2.40
N ASP A 131 -7.30 19.73 3.52
CA ASP A 131 -7.13 20.24 4.88
C ASP A 131 -6.45 19.18 5.78
N ASP A 132 -6.18 19.51 7.05
CA ASP A 132 -5.57 18.58 8.04
C ASP A 132 -6.44 17.34 8.28
N ALA A 133 -7.77 17.49 8.25
CA ALA A 133 -8.69 16.37 8.44
C ALA A 133 -8.59 15.34 7.31
N GLY A 134 -8.50 15.81 6.06
CA GLY A 134 -8.26 14.95 4.89
C GLY A 134 -6.91 14.26 4.95
N LEU A 135 -5.87 14.97 5.42
CA LEU A 135 -4.54 14.40 5.60
C LEU A 135 -4.53 13.26 6.63
N ARG A 136 -5.16 13.47 7.79
CA ARG A 136 -5.31 12.46 8.84
C ARG A 136 -6.17 11.28 8.38
N THR A 137 -7.19 11.51 7.57
CA THR A 137 -8.00 10.45 6.96
C THR A 137 -7.14 9.58 6.04
N ASN A 138 -6.32 10.20 5.19
CA ASN A 138 -5.41 9.46 4.31
C ASN A 138 -4.36 8.65 5.09
N MET A 139 -3.82 9.23 6.16
CA MET A 139 -2.89 8.54 7.06
C MET A 139 -3.56 7.36 7.76
N ALA A 140 -4.80 7.51 8.24
CA ALA A 140 -5.54 6.43 8.89
C ALA A 140 -5.81 5.25 7.92
N LEU A 141 -6.20 5.54 6.67
CA LEU A 141 -6.36 4.51 5.64
C LEU A 141 -5.06 3.75 5.35
N ALA A 142 -3.92 4.45 5.33
CA ALA A 142 -2.62 3.80 5.17
C ALA A 142 -2.27 2.91 6.38
N LEU A 143 -2.57 3.36 7.59
CA LEU A 143 -2.36 2.58 8.82
C LEU A 143 -3.24 1.32 8.90
N GLU A 144 -4.51 1.45 8.51
CA GLU A 144 -5.44 0.33 8.41
C GLU A 144 -4.92 -0.70 7.40
N ALA A 145 -4.52 -0.27 6.20
CA ALA A 145 -3.98 -1.17 5.19
C ALA A 145 -2.67 -1.84 5.61
N LEU A 146 -1.78 -1.13 6.33
CA LEU A 146 -0.59 -1.74 6.91
C LEU A 146 -0.97 -2.84 7.91
N THR A 147 -1.95 -2.58 8.77
CA THR A 147 -2.43 -3.54 9.77
C THR A 147 -3.03 -4.78 9.10
N ASP A 148 -3.87 -4.60 8.09
CA ASP A 148 -4.47 -5.70 7.31
C ASP A 148 -3.42 -6.53 6.57
N ALA A 149 -2.32 -5.90 6.15
CA ALA A 149 -1.18 -6.57 5.55
C ALA A 149 -0.23 -7.24 6.57
N GLY A 150 -0.53 -7.18 7.87
CA GLY A 150 0.30 -7.72 8.94
C GLY A 150 1.59 -6.92 9.20
N LEU A 151 1.66 -5.68 8.73
CA LEU A 151 2.78 -4.76 8.95
C LEU A 151 2.53 -3.92 10.21
N THR A 152 3.51 -3.86 11.10
CA THR A 152 3.37 -3.15 12.38
C THR A 152 3.81 -1.70 12.24
N SER A 153 2.90 -0.76 12.43
CA SER A 153 3.24 0.66 12.53
C SER A 153 3.96 0.97 13.85
N VAL A 154 4.97 1.83 13.77
CA VAL A 154 5.81 2.28 14.90
C VAL A 154 5.50 3.73 15.23
N SER A 155 5.35 4.57 14.21
CA SER A 155 4.99 5.97 14.36
C SER A 155 4.21 6.44 13.14
N ALA A 156 3.28 7.36 13.34
CA ALA A 156 2.55 8.03 12.27
C ALA A 156 2.33 9.48 12.67
N ARG A 157 2.78 10.41 11.83
CA ARG A 157 2.78 11.84 12.15
C ARG A 157 2.37 12.65 10.94
N VAL A 158 1.62 13.72 11.20
CA VAL A 158 1.50 14.82 10.24
C VAL A 158 2.85 15.54 10.18
N VAL A 159 3.25 15.98 9.00
CA VAL A 159 4.45 16.75 8.70
C VAL A 159 3.98 18.09 8.15
N ASN A 160 4.27 19.16 8.89
CA ASN A 160 3.91 20.51 8.54
C ASN A 160 5.13 21.43 8.73
N LEU A 161 5.99 21.44 7.72
CA LEU A 161 7.21 22.24 7.71
C LEU A 161 7.02 23.43 6.78
N GLU A 162 7.60 24.58 7.12
CA GLU A 162 7.47 25.81 6.31
C GLU A 162 7.89 25.63 4.83
N HIS A 163 8.85 24.73 4.57
CA HIS A 163 9.40 24.48 3.25
C HIS A 163 8.81 23.25 2.54
N LEU A 164 7.82 22.57 3.15
CA LEU A 164 7.12 21.43 2.55
C LEU A 164 5.61 21.69 2.56
N LEU A 165 4.93 21.26 1.49
CA LEU A 165 3.47 21.17 1.56
C LEU A 165 3.08 20.16 2.66
N PRO A 166 2.00 20.42 3.43
CA PRO A 166 1.57 19.53 4.49
C PRO A 166 1.40 18.09 3.99
N THR A 167 1.97 17.16 4.73
CA THR A 167 1.93 15.72 4.42
C THR A 167 1.94 14.85 5.68
N TYR A 168 1.97 13.53 5.56
CA TYR A 168 2.19 12.61 6.68
C TYR A 168 3.36 11.66 6.41
N SER A 169 3.96 11.19 7.49
CA SER A 169 5.00 10.16 7.48
C SER A 169 4.61 9.02 8.42
N ILE A 170 4.83 7.79 7.97
CA ILE A 170 4.60 6.56 8.73
C ILE A 170 5.91 5.79 8.79
N LEU A 171 6.32 5.43 9.99
CA LEU A 171 7.40 4.50 10.27
C LEU A 171 6.79 3.15 10.65
N TYR A 172 7.23 2.06 10.01
CA TYR A 172 6.65 0.73 10.21
C TYR A 172 7.68 -0.38 10.00
N LEU A 173 7.38 -1.58 10.52
CA LEU A 173 8.23 -2.76 10.43
C LEU A 173 7.86 -3.63 9.23
N VAL A 174 8.88 -4.06 8.49
CA VAL A 174 8.77 -5.02 7.40
C VAL A 174 9.71 -6.21 7.63
N LYS A 175 9.36 -7.36 7.07
CA LYS A 175 10.32 -8.47 6.96
C LYS A 175 11.35 -8.10 5.88
N PRO A 176 12.66 -8.06 6.20
CA PRO A 176 13.66 -7.74 5.20
C PRO A 176 13.77 -8.86 4.17
N GLU A 177 13.99 -8.48 2.93
CA GLU A 177 14.36 -9.38 1.85
C GLU A 177 15.81 -9.08 1.41
N THR A 178 16.38 -9.94 0.57
CA THR A 178 17.74 -9.71 0.03
C THR A 178 17.81 -8.40 -0.75
N LEU A 179 16.74 -8.09 -1.48
CA LEU A 179 16.58 -6.88 -2.26
C LEU A 179 15.39 -6.07 -1.73
N PRO A 180 15.54 -4.76 -1.46
CA PRO A 180 14.45 -3.93 -0.96
C PRO A 180 13.22 -3.87 -1.88
N GLU A 181 13.39 -4.06 -3.19
CA GLU A 181 12.27 -4.14 -4.13
C GLU A 181 11.37 -5.37 -3.90
N HIS A 182 11.90 -6.45 -3.32
CA HIS A 182 11.12 -7.67 -3.04
C HIS A 182 10.33 -7.58 -1.72
N GLU A 183 10.61 -6.57 -0.88
CA GLU A 183 9.91 -6.37 0.38
C GLU A 183 8.45 -5.98 0.12
N THR A 184 7.53 -6.68 0.80
CA THR A 184 6.14 -6.24 0.94
C THR A 184 6.09 -5.00 1.82
N ARG A 185 5.88 -3.84 1.21
CA ARG A 185 5.85 -2.55 1.89
C ARG A 185 4.88 -1.61 1.19
N ILE A 186 4.48 -0.52 1.87
CA ILE A 186 3.66 0.52 1.22
C ILE A 186 4.52 1.27 0.19
N ARG A 187 3.96 1.46 -1.01
CA ARG A 187 4.63 2.01 -2.18
C ARG A 187 3.68 2.89 -2.97
N VAL A 188 4.25 3.68 -3.87
CA VAL A 188 3.53 4.48 -4.86
C VAL A 188 3.91 4.01 -6.25
N LEU A 189 2.92 3.72 -7.09
CA LEU A 189 3.07 3.44 -8.51
C LEU A 189 2.54 4.64 -9.31
N LYS A 190 3.37 5.14 -10.23
CA LYS A 190 3.06 6.28 -11.11
C LYS A 190 3.66 6.04 -12.50
N PRO A 191 2.99 5.25 -13.36
CA PRO A 191 3.54 4.86 -14.65
C PRO A 191 3.38 5.94 -15.73
N GLY A 192 2.63 7.01 -15.45
CA GLY A 192 2.36 8.11 -16.38
C GLY A 192 1.06 7.95 -17.17
N GLY A 193 0.59 6.72 -17.36
CA GLY A 193 -0.73 6.39 -17.90
C GLY A 193 -1.75 5.97 -16.82
N ASP A 194 -3.00 5.77 -17.23
CA ASP A 194 -4.08 5.34 -16.34
C ASP A 194 -3.90 3.88 -15.89
N ILE A 195 -3.86 3.69 -14.58
CA ILE A 195 -3.64 2.41 -13.92
C ILE A 195 -4.93 1.60 -13.91
N ASP A 196 -4.83 0.36 -14.41
CA ASP A 196 -5.87 -0.65 -14.25
C ASP A 196 -5.78 -1.28 -12.85
N ALA A 197 -6.57 -0.77 -11.92
CA ALA A 197 -6.58 -1.22 -10.54
C ALA A 197 -7.11 -2.66 -10.39
N ASP A 198 -8.03 -3.08 -11.25
CA ASP A 198 -8.58 -4.44 -11.20
C ASP A 198 -7.52 -5.46 -11.61
N LEU A 199 -6.73 -5.15 -12.65
CA LEU A 199 -5.57 -5.96 -13.05
C LEU A 199 -4.56 -6.11 -11.91
N ILE A 200 -4.26 -5.01 -11.21
CA ILE A 200 -3.31 -5.03 -10.08
C ILE A 200 -3.88 -5.81 -8.90
N LYS A 201 -5.14 -5.59 -8.54
CA LYS A 201 -5.80 -6.30 -7.43
C LYS A 201 -5.88 -7.81 -7.68
N ALA A 202 -6.14 -8.23 -8.92
CA ALA A 202 -6.17 -9.63 -9.31
C ALA A 202 -4.82 -10.35 -9.12
N SER A 203 -3.71 -9.60 -9.10
CA SER A 203 -2.36 -10.15 -8.85
C SER A 203 -1.99 -10.33 -7.37
N GLY A 204 -2.93 -10.05 -6.47
CA GLY A 204 -2.75 -10.15 -5.01
C GLY A 204 -2.13 -8.91 -4.38
N VAL A 205 -2.13 -7.77 -5.08
CA VAL A 205 -1.67 -6.49 -4.53
C VAL A 205 -2.77 -5.86 -3.69
N SER A 206 -2.44 -5.49 -2.45
CA SER A 206 -3.33 -4.74 -1.57
C SER A 206 -3.31 -3.27 -1.96
N ILE A 207 -4.37 -2.79 -2.61
CA ILE A 207 -4.54 -1.37 -2.95
C ILE A 207 -4.96 -0.62 -1.68
N VAL A 208 -4.17 0.40 -1.33
CA VAL A 208 -4.48 1.31 -0.21
C VAL A 208 -5.41 2.41 -0.72
N GLN A 209 -4.98 3.13 -1.76
CA GLN A 209 -5.69 4.29 -2.32
C GLN A 209 -5.34 4.46 -3.81
N GLN A 210 -6.29 4.95 -4.61
CA GLN A 210 -6.05 5.41 -5.99
C GLN A 210 -6.53 6.87 -6.14
N PRO A 211 -5.72 7.87 -5.72
CA PRO A 211 -6.17 9.26 -5.71
C PRO A 211 -6.36 9.86 -7.12
N LYS A 212 -5.67 9.30 -8.12
CA LYS A 212 -5.77 9.66 -9.53
C LYS A 212 -5.74 8.40 -10.38
N PRO A 213 -6.34 8.41 -11.58
CA PRO A 213 -6.25 7.27 -12.49
C PRO A 213 -4.81 6.78 -12.72
N TRP A 214 -3.84 7.68 -12.81
CA TRP A 214 -2.42 7.40 -13.02
C TRP A 214 -1.56 7.24 -11.74
N LEU A 215 -2.17 7.22 -10.55
CA LEU A 215 -1.47 7.16 -9.26
C LEU A 215 -2.10 6.13 -8.33
N LEU A 216 -1.30 5.18 -7.87
CA LEU A 216 -1.75 4.12 -6.97
C LEU A 216 -0.84 4.01 -5.75
N VAL A 217 -1.43 3.95 -4.56
CA VAL A 217 -0.77 3.55 -3.32
C VAL A 217 -1.15 2.11 -3.02
N TYR A 218 -0.15 1.27 -2.77
CA TYR A 218 -0.35 -0.16 -2.62
C TYR A 218 0.66 -0.77 -1.63
N ILE A 219 0.35 -1.95 -1.13
CA ILE A 219 1.25 -2.77 -0.31
C ILE A 219 1.56 -4.06 -1.06
N ALA A 220 2.79 -4.19 -1.54
CA ALA A 220 3.33 -5.36 -2.23
C ALA A 220 4.86 -5.20 -2.45
N PRO A 221 5.53 -6.20 -3.03
CA PRO A 221 6.81 -5.98 -3.72
C PRO A 221 6.66 -4.90 -4.80
N GLU A 222 7.78 -4.32 -5.21
CA GLU A 222 7.79 -3.20 -6.15
C GLU A 222 7.19 -3.57 -7.50
N LEU A 223 6.18 -2.82 -7.92
CA LEU A 223 5.63 -2.89 -9.27
C LEU A 223 6.49 -2.07 -10.23
N GLY A 224 7.04 -2.74 -11.23
CA GLY A 224 7.57 -2.15 -12.45
C GLY A 224 6.50 -1.98 -13.52
N TYR A 225 6.75 -1.04 -14.43
CA TYR A 225 5.89 -0.73 -15.57
C TYR A 225 6.75 -0.48 -16.81
N VAL A 226 6.31 -1.00 -17.95
CA VAL A 226 6.88 -0.69 -19.27
C VAL A 226 5.76 -0.46 -20.27
N GLY A 227 5.78 0.70 -20.94
CA GLY A 227 4.97 0.98 -22.12
C GLY A 227 5.68 0.57 -23.41
N LEU A 228 4.95 -0.05 -24.32
CA LEU A 228 5.40 -0.48 -25.65
C LEU A 228 4.49 0.11 -26.72
N TRP A 229 5.07 0.62 -27.80
CA TRP A 229 4.36 1.30 -28.88
C TRP A 229 4.82 0.69 -30.22
N ALA A 230 3.89 0.47 -31.14
CA ALA A 230 4.15 -0.11 -32.45
C ALA A 230 3.23 0.46 -33.55
N LYS A 231 3.66 0.26 -34.80
CA LYS A 231 2.93 0.71 -36.00
C LYS A 231 1.84 -0.27 -36.45
N THR A 232 2.06 -1.55 -36.21
CA THR A 232 1.15 -2.64 -36.58
C THR A 232 0.88 -3.54 -35.36
N PRO A 233 -0.24 -4.25 -35.32
CA PRO A 233 -0.56 -5.13 -34.20
C PRO A 233 0.42 -6.32 -34.09
N GLU A 234 0.98 -6.79 -35.20
CA GLU A 234 1.95 -7.90 -35.22
C GLU A 234 3.30 -7.48 -34.61
N ASP A 235 3.78 -6.26 -34.90
CA ASP A 235 5.00 -5.72 -34.27
C ASP A 235 4.79 -5.50 -32.77
N LEU A 236 3.60 -5.03 -32.36
CA LEU A 236 3.28 -4.90 -30.93
C LEU A 236 3.35 -6.26 -30.23
N ALA A 237 2.69 -7.28 -30.77
CA ALA A 237 2.67 -8.63 -30.21
C ALA A 237 4.09 -9.21 -30.09
N LEU A 238 4.92 -9.04 -31.13
CA LEU A 238 6.31 -9.51 -31.10
C LEU A 238 7.14 -8.80 -30.02
N ARG A 239 6.98 -7.47 -29.86
CA ARG A 239 7.68 -6.70 -28.83
C ARG A 239 7.25 -7.09 -27.43
N LEU A 240 5.95 -7.32 -27.24
CA LEU A 240 5.35 -7.72 -25.98
C LEU A 240 5.89 -9.08 -25.52
N GLU A 241 5.87 -10.08 -26.40
CA GLU A 241 6.42 -11.41 -26.12
C GLU A 241 7.92 -11.36 -25.83
N LYS A 242 8.70 -10.63 -26.63
CA LYS A 242 10.14 -10.43 -26.36
C LYS A 242 10.39 -9.77 -25.01
N ARG A 243 9.59 -8.77 -24.65
CA ARG A 243 9.74 -8.05 -23.38
C ARG A 243 9.38 -8.94 -22.19
N LYS A 244 8.30 -9.71 -22.27
CA LYS A 244 7.93 -10.69 -21.24
C LYS A 244 9.03 -11.72 -21.03
N ALA A 245 9.54 -12.31 -22.11
CA ALA A 245 10.63 -13.29 -22.04
C ALA A 245 11.88 -12.71 -21.36
N PHE A 246 12.29 -11.50 -21.76
CA PHE A 246 13.40 -10.79 -21.13
C PHE A 246 13.18 -10.56 -19.63
N LEU A 247 11.98 -10.11 -19.23
CA LEU A 247 11.66 -9.86 -17.82
C LEU A 247 11.70 -11.15 -16.99
N VAL A 248 11.11 -12.23 -17.50
CA VAL A 248 11.13 -13.54 -16.83
C VAL A 248 12.55 -14.10 -16.72
N GLU A 249 13.37 -13.98 -17.76
CA GLU A 249 14.79 -14.36 -17.74
C GLU A 249 15.57 -13.62 -16.63
N HIS A 250 15.18 -12.39 -16.32
CA HIS A 250 15.77 -11.57 -15.26
C HIS A 250 15.04 -11.69 -13.92
N GLY A 251 14.27 -12.76 -13.71
CA GLY A 251 13.62 -13.09 -12.44
C GLY A 251 12.39 -12.25 -12.11
N LYS A 252 11.90 -11.43 -13.04
CA LYS A 252 10.72 -10.57 -12.84
C LYS A 252 9.44 -11.40 -13.00
N ARG A 253 8.44 -11.11 -12.17
CA ARG A 253 7.14 -11.81 -12.22
C ARG A 253 6.10 -10.94 -12.91
N ILE A 254 5.59 -11.39 -14.06
CA ILE A 254 4.55 -10.66 -14.80
C ILE A 254 3.26 -10.60 -13.97
N VAL A 255 2.71 -9.39 -13.86
CA VAL A 255 1.40 -9.11 -13.24
C VAL A 255 0.31 -9.20 -14.29
N GLY A 256 0.52 -8.53 -15.42
CA GLY A 256 -0.42 -8.53 -16.52
C GLY A 256 -0.09 -7.46 -17.55
N GLU A 257 -0.91 -7.43 -18.58
CA GLU A 257 -0.78 -6.49 -19.69
C GLU A 257 -2.12 -5.90 -20.08
N LYS A 258 -2.06 -4.71 -20.67
CA LYS A 258 -3.21 -3.99 -21.16
C LYS A 258 -2.89 -3.37 -22.51
N LEU A 259 -3.74 -3.61 -23.50
CA LEU A 259 -3.66 -2.89 -24.76
C LEU A 259 -4.23 -1.48 -24.56
N VAL A 260 -3.50 -0.49 -25.05
CA VAL A 260 -3.89 0.92 -24.94
C VAL A 260 -4.01 1.54 -26.33
N PRO A 261 -5.09 2.31 -26.59
CA PRO A 261 -5.19 3.08 -27.81
C PRO A 261 -4.14 4.20 -27.80
N ILE A 262 -3.53 4.46 -28.95
CA ILE A 262 -2.57 5.55 -29.13
C ILE A 262 -3.13 6.55 -30.11
N ASP A 263 -3.10 7.82 -29.72
CA ASP A 263 -3.30 8.96 -30.62
C ASP A 263 -1.93 9.54 -31.00
N ASP A 264 -1.25 8.92 -31.96
CA ASP A 264 0.05 9.33 -32.48
C ASP A 264 0.08 9.17 -34.01
N GLU A 265 0.79 10.04 -34.72
CA GLU A 265 0.85 10.02 -36.19
C GLU A 265 1.57 8.77 -36.72
N ILE A 266 2.55 8.27 -35.98
CA ILE A 266 3.48 7.21 -36.36
C ILE A 266 3.08 5.87 -35.73
N TYR A 267 2.75 5.86 -34.44
CA TYR A 267 2.38 4.65 -33.69
C TYR A 267 0.86 4.54 -33.55
N LYS A 268 0.32 3.34 -33.76
CA LYS A 268 -1.13 3.09 -33.78
C LYS A 268 -1.59 2.07 -32.74
N PHE A 269 -0.67 1.28 -32.19
CA PHE A 269 -0.97 0.22 -31.23
C PHE A 269 -0.02 0.28 -30.02
N GLY A 270 -0.59 0.31 -28.82
CA GLY A 270 0.15 0.39 -27.56
C GLY A 270 -0.17 -0.76 -26.63
N ALA A 271 0.79 -1.12 -25.80
CA ALA A 271 0.61 -2.06 -24.70
C ALA A 271 1.36 -1.57 -23.46
N GLU A 272 0.75 -1.80 -22.32
CA GLU A 272 1.32 -1.57 -21.00
C GLU A 272 1.56 -2.92 -20.34
N LEU A 273 2.75 -3.12 -19.79
CA LEU A 273 3.14 -4.34 -19.10
C LEU A 273 3.53 -4.01 -17.66
N LEU A 274 2.85 -4.68 -16.72
CA LEU A 274 3.11 -4.60 -15.29
C LEU A 274 3.81 -5.87 -14.82
N PHE A 275 4.77 -5.71 -13.90
CA PHE A 275 5.53 -6.83 -13.33
C PHE A 275 6.04 -6.48 -11.94
N PHE A 276 6.33 -7.48 -11.11
CA PHE A 276 7.10 -7.29 -9.90
C PHE A 276 8.60 -7.25 -10.22
N GLN A 277 9.30 -6.29 -9.61
CA GLN A 277 10.76 -6.22 -9.60
C GLN A 277 11.36 -7.43 -8.90
#